data_AF-A0A1X7KPH7-F1
#
_entry.id   AF-A0A1X7KPH7-F1
#
_cell.length_a   1.000
_cell.length_b   1.000
_cell.length_c   1.000
_cell.angle_alpha   90.00
_cell.angle_beta   90.00
_cell.angle_gamma   90.00
#
_symmetry.space_group_name_H-M   'P 1'
#
loop_
_entity.id
_entity.type
_entity.pdbx_description
1 polymer ?
#
loop_
_entity_poly.entity_id
_entity_poly.type
_entity_poly.pdbx_seq_one_letter_code
_entity_poly.pdbx_strand_id
1 'polypeptide(L)'
;MTKHYSGVKLHDSGITPVNLTPETIKAEPMLFRAEHAFAFKHGGWLTRRFLDEATGIWGNLDGCIIDSRHHMLMPGMYPCIPGWHTDDAPRDPNRWGGQPDIFDPEYETEHLLCIVDAGTESLTEFLIGDILFNEYAFVKALEKGQNFYKTADQRICAHENDTIQVASGQLAEFNVHSWHRGQPAKARGFRWFIRITRNSRHKVENEIRSNAQVYITDSSYGW
;
A
#
# COMPACT_ATOMS: atom_id res chain seq x y z
N MET A 1 13.12 22.21 7.02
CA MET A 1 12.52 21.33 6.01
C MET A 1 13.17 19.97 6.20
N THR A 2 12.36 18.93 6.34
CA THR A 2 12.80 17.55 6.47
C THR A 2 12.74 16.91 5.10
N LYS A 3 13.80 16.18 4.77
CA LYS A 3 13.97 15.50 3.49
C LYS A 3 13.50 14.06 3.64
N HIS A 4 12.49 13.68 2.87
CA HIS A 4 11.98 12.31 2.81
C HIS A 4 12.31 11.75 1.45
N TYR A 5 13.10 10.67 1.42
CA TYR A 5 13.39 9.98 0.18
C TYR A 5 12.27 8.99 -0.11
N SER A 6 11.54 9.23 -1.20
CA SER A 6 10.57 8.29 -1.74
C SER A 6 11.26 7.36 -2.74
N GLY A 7 11.76 6.25 -2.21
CA GLY A 7 12.39 5.20 -3.01
C GLY A 7 11.46 4.01 -3.19
N VAL A 8 11.45 3.45 -4.40
CA VAL A 8 10.88 2.13 -4.64
C VAL A 8 11.87 1.34 -5.48
N LYS A 9 12.08 0.09 -5.09
CA LYS A 9 12.82 -0.89 -5.89
C LYS A 9 11.82 -1.87 -6.48
N LEU A 10 11.83 -1.99 -7.80
CA LEU A 10 10.98 -2.94 -8.51
C LEU A 10 11.74 -4.24 -8.76
N HIS A 11 11.07 -5.35 -8.53
CA HIS A 11 11.58 -6.69 -8.78
C HIS A 11 10.70 -7.35 -9.84
N ASP A 12 11.31 -7.76 -10.94
CA ASP A 12 10.60 -8.52 -11.96
C ASP A 12 10.31 -9.92 -11.41
N SER A 13 9.02 -10.23 -11.31
CA SER A 13 8.53 -11.43 -10.66
C SER A 13 7.48 -12.13 -11.51
N GLY A 14 7.52 -13.46 -11.51
CA GLY A 14 6.63 -14.31 -12.29
C GLY A 14 5.28 -14.55 -11.62
N ILE A 15 4.73 -13.59 -10.86
CA ILE A 15 3.50 -13.79 -10.08
C ILE A 15 2.27 -13.83 -10.98
N THR A 16 2.30 -13.21 -12.15
CA THR A 16 1.14 -13.23 -13.07
C THR A 16 0.99 -14.63 -13.70
N PRO A 17 -0.12 -15.35 -13.44
CA PRO A 17 -0.34 -16.65 -14.06
C PRO A 17 -0.61 -16.47 -15.57
N VAL A 18 -0.20 -17.47 -16.36
CA VAL A 18 -0.35 -17.48 -17.84
C VAL A 18 -1.81 -17.27 -18.27
N ASN A 19 -2.76 -17.78 -17.49
CA ASN A 19 -4.20 -17.64 -17.72
C ASN A 19 -4.87 -16.93 -16.53
N LEU A 20 -4.50 -15.67 -16.28
CA LEU A 20 -5.13 -14.85 -15.24
C LEU A 20 -6.60 -14.59 -15.60
N THR A 21 -7.52 -15.03 -14.74
CA THR A 21 -8.94 -14.69 -14.83
C THR A 21 -9.43 -14.02 -13.54
N PRO A 22 -10.58 -13.31 -13.57
CA PRO A 22 -11.23 -12.82 -12.37
C PRO A 22 -11.45 -13.89 -11.31
N GLU A 23 -11.71 -15.14 -11.70
CA GLU A 23 -11.92 -16.27 -10.81
C GLU A 23 -10.65 -16.62 -10.01
N THR A 24 -9.47 -16.48 -10.62
CA THR A 24 -8.19 -16.62 -9.90
C THR A 24 -8.09 -15.63 -8.74
N ILE A 25 -8.47 -14.37 -8.98
CA ILE A 25 -8.43 -13.32 -7.96
C ILE A 25 -9.50 -13.55 -6.87
N LYS A 26 -10.73 -13.91 -7.26
CA LYS A 26 -11.83 -14.16 -6.32
C LYS A 26 -11.56 -15.34 -5.39
N ALA A 27 -10.74 -16.30 -5.82
CA ALA A 27 -10.38 -17.47 -5.02
C ALA A 27 -9.37 -17.15 -3.90
N GLU A 28 -8.67 -16.02 -3.96
CA GLU A 28 -7.73 -15.62 -2.91
C GLU A 28 -8.48 -15.13 -1.66
N PRO A 29 -8.12 -15.64 -0.46
CA PRO A 29 -8.65 -15.09 0.78
C PRO A 29 -8.13 -13.66 1.00
N MET A 30 -8.92 -12.86 1.71
CA MET A 30 -8.47 -11.55 2.20
C MET A 30 -7.88 -11.71 3.59
N LEU A 31 -6.57 -11.74 3.66
CA LEU A 31 -5.79 -11.89 4.89
C LEU A 31 -5.72 -10.55 5.60
N PHE A 32 -5.83 -10.57 6.93
CA PHE A 32 -5.62 -9.40 7.76
C PHE A 32 -4.61 -9.69 8.85
N ARG A 33 -3.51 -8.92 8.84
CA ARG A 33 -2.39 -9.05 9.78
C ARG A 33 -2.02 -10.51 10.06
N ALA A 34 -1.93 -11.30 8.99
CA ALA A 34 -1.56 -12.71 9.08
C ALA A 34 -0.05 -12.86 9.20
N GLU A 35 0.42 -13.86 9.93
CA GLU A 35 1.82 -14.28 9.86
C GLU A 35 2.08 -15.10 8.58
N HIS A 36 3.35 -15.23 8.19
CA HIS A 36 3.72 -15.89 6.93
C HIS A 36 3.21 -17.34 6.84
N ALA A 37 3.29 -18.12 7.93
CA ALA A 37 2.87 -19.52 7.95
C ALA A 37 1.34 -19.66 7.79
N PHE A 38 0.57 -18.78 8.43
CA PHE A 38 -0.88 -18.72 8.27
C PHE A 38 -1.25 -18.32 6.83
N ALA A 39 -0.62 -17.26 6.31
CA ALA A 39 -0.82 -16.78 4.95
C ALA A 39 -0.49 -17.87 3.91
N PHE A 40 0.59 -18.63 4.08
CA PHE A 40 0.94 -19.72 3.17
C PHE A 40 -0.07 -20.87 3.21
N LYS A 41 -0.48 -21.26 4.43
CA LYS A 41 -1.45 -22.35 4.65
C LYS A 41 -2.82 -22.03 4.04
N HIS A 42 -3.31 -20.81 4.27
CA HIS A 42 -4.67 -20.42 3.92
C HIS A 42 -4.78 -19.69 2.59
N GLY A 43 -3.70 -19.06 2.13
CA GLY A 43 -3.61 -18.37 0.85
C GLY A 43 -3.81 -19.27 -0.35
N GLY A 44 -4.30 -18.68 -1.44
CA GLY A 44 -4.36 -19.33 -2.74
C GLY A 44 -3.02 -19.28 -3.45
N TRP A 45 -3.05 -19.53 -4.76
CA TRP A 45 -1.85 -19.61 -5.58
C TRP A 45 -1.10 -18.27 -5.65
N LEU A 46 -1.80 -17.14 -5.76
CA LEU A 46 -1.18 -15.81 -5.82
C LEU A 46 -0.49 -15.48 -4.50
N THR A 47 -1.16 -15.72 -3.37
CA THR A 47 -0.58 -15.50 -2.04
C THR A 47 0.69 -16.33 -1.84
N ARG A 48 0.66 -17.62 -2.15
CA ARG A 48 1.83 -18.50 -2.00
C ARG A 48 2.98 -18.08 -2.90
N ARG A 49 2.69 -17.76 -4.17
CA ARG A 49 3.72 -17.30 -5.10
C ARG A 49 4.35 -15.99 -4.63
N PHE A 50 3.56 -15.06 -4.10
CA PHE A 50 4.07 -13.84 -3.49
C PHE A 50 5.01 -14.12 -2.30
N LEU A 51 4.64 -15.05 -1.42
CA LEU A 51 5.48 -15.42 -0.27
C LEU A 51 6.80 -16.07 -0.71
N ASP A 52 6.80 -16.89 -1.77
CA ASP A 52 8.02 -17.46 -2.33
C ASP A 52 8.97 -16.36 -2.84
N GLU A 53 8.45 -15.39 -3.61
CA GLU A 53 9.24 -14.26 -4.10
C GLU A 53 9.74 -13.37 -2.96
N ALA A 54 8.87 -13.08 -1.98
CA ALA A 54 9.24 -12.32 -0.79
C ALA A 54 10.35 -13.02 0.01
N THR A 55 10.29 -14.35 0.13
CA THR A 55 11.36 -15.16 0.75
C THR A 55 12.66 -15.06 -0.07
N GLY A 56 12.58 -15.02 -1.40
CA GLY A 56 13.74 -14.81 -2.26
C GLY A 56 14.42 -13.44 -2.08
N ILE A 57 13.63 -12.40 -1.80
CA ILE A 57 14.11 -11.01 -1.64
C ILE A 57 14.60 -10.75 -0.21
N TRP A 58 13.82 -11.14 0.80
CA TRP A 58 14.07 -10.81 2.21
C TRP A 58 14.61 -11.97 3.05
N GLY A 59 14.61 -13.19 2.53
CA GLY A 59 15.00 -14.38 3.29
C GLY A 59 13.92 -14.76 4.31
N ASN A 60 14.23 -14.66 5.60
CA ASN A 60 13.28 -15.04 6.65
C ASN A 60 12.13 -14.02 6.75
N LEU A 61 10.89 -14.53 6.77
CA LEU A 61 9.66 -13.75 6.90
C LEU A 61 9.04 -13.81 8.32
N ASP A 62 9.74 -14.40 9.30
CA ASP A 62 9.31 -14.40 10.69
C ASP A 62 9.10 -12.97 11.22
N GLY A 63 8.02 -12.77 11.98
CA GLY A 63 7.66 -11.46 12.53
C GLY A 63 7.04 -10.48 11.52
N CYS A 64 6.93 -10.85 10.24
CA CYS A 64 6.24 -10.03 9.26
C CYS A 64 4.70 -10.19 9.37
N ILE A 65 3.98 -9.14 9.01
CA ILE A 65 2.52 -9.15 8.87
C ILE A 65 2.12 -9.09 7.40
N ILE A 66 1.11 -9.86 7.02
CA ILE A 66 0.58 -9.94 5.65
C ILE A 66 -0.87 -9.47 5.63
N ASP A 67 -1.15 -8.53 4.73
CA ASP A 67 -2.50 -8.08 4.39
C ASP A 67 -2.77 -8.36 2.92
N SER A 68 -3.92 -8.95 2.59
CA SER A 68 -4.36 -9.12 1.21
C SER A 68 -5.82 -8.73 1.02
N ARG A 69 -6.15 -8.25 -0.18
CA ARG A 69 -7.49 -7.82 -0.58
C ARG A 69 -7.71 -8.12 -2.04
N HIS A 70 -8.95 -8.33 -2.43
CA HIS A 70 -9.34 -8.23 -3.83
C HIS A 70 -10.49 -7.24 -3.99
N HIS A 71 -10.54 -6.58 -5.13
CA HIS A 71 -11.54 -5.56 -5.45
C HIS A 71 -12.15 -5.86 -6.81
N MET A 72 -13.47 -5.74 -6.91
CA MET A 72 -14.16 -5.60 -8.20
C MET A 72 -14.33 -4.10 -8.44
N LEU A 73 -13.71 -3.57 -9.48
CA LEU A 73 -13.75 -2.13 -9.76
C LEU A 73 -14.53 -1.86 -11.05
N MET A 74 -15.25 -0.75 -11.04
CA MET A 74 -15.83 -0.11 -12.23
C MET A 74 -14.98 1.12 -12.59
N PRO A 75 -15.07 1.63 -13.84
CA PRO A 75 -14.36 2.84 -14.23
C PRO A 75 -14.59 4.00 -13.24
N GLY A 76 -13.51 4.66 -12.82
CA GLY A 76 -13.52 5.75 -11.84
C GLY A 76 -13.51 5.32 -10.37
N MET A 77 -13.71 4.03 -10.05
CA MET A 77 -13.57 3.54 -8.68
C MET A 77 -12.11 3.40 -8.28
N TYR A 78 -11.80 3.79 -7.04
CA TYR A 78 -10.48 3.57 -6.45
C TYR A 78 -10.43 2.26 -5.66
N PRO A 79 -9.28 1.58 -5.65
CA PRO A 79 -9.03 0.35 -4.88
C PRO A 79 -8.78 0.63 -3.39
N CYS A 80 -8.61 1.89 -3.03
CA CYS A 80 -8.22 2.36 -1.71
C CYS A 80 -8.67 3.82 -1.55
N ILE A 81 -8.49 4.42 -0.38
CA ILE A 81 -8.77 5.85 -0.23
C ILE A 81 -7.82 6.62 -1.18
N PRO A 82 -8.31 7.58 -1.98
CA PRO A 82 -7.48 8.31 -2.93
C PRO A 82 -6.49 9.26 -2.25
N GLY A 83 -5.41 9.60 -2.97
CA GLY A 83 -4.39 10.56 -2.53
C GLY A 83 -3.05 9.90 -2.16
N TRP A 84 -1.99 10.71 -2.16
CA TRP A 84 -0.66 10.28 -1.76
C TRP A 84 -0.62 9.94 -0.26
N HIS A 85 -0.13 8.75 0.07
CA HIS A 85 0.03 8.28 1.43
C HIS A 85 1.28 7.41 1.58
N THR A 86 1.56 7.05 2.83
CA THR A 86 2.58 6.09 3.24
C THR A 86 1.92 4.97 4.03
N ASP A 87 2.58 3.82 4.09
CA ASP A 87 2.05 2.64 4.75
C ASP A 87 2.64 2.46 6.16
N ASP A 88 1.79 2.03 7.09
CA ASP A 88 2.15 1.65 8.46
C ASP A 88 3.02 2.67 9.22
N ALA A 89 2.86 3.95 8.90
CA ALA A 89 3.52 5.03 9.61
C ALA A 89 3.06 5.08 11.08
N PRO A 90 3.99 5.16 12.05
CA PRO A 90 3.66 5.24 13.47
C PRO A 90 2.70 6.39 13.77
N ARG A 91 1.83 6.19 14.76
CA ARG A 91 0.85 7.17 15.22
C ARG A 91 0.98 7.33 16.72
N ASP A 92 1.23 8.55 17.17
CA ASP A 92 1.25 8.88 18.59
C ASP A 92 0.01 9.73 18.94
N PRO A 93 -0.87 9.31 19.85
CA PRO A 93 -1.98 10.15 20.29
C PRO A 93 -1.52 11.49 20.90
N ASN A 94 -0.33 11.52 21.51
CA ASN A 94 0.21 12.69 22.18
C ASN A 94 0.93 13.65 21.20
N ARG A 95 1.32 13.16 20.03
CA ARG A 95 2.00 13.93 18.98
C ARG A 95 1.20 13.82 17.69
N TRP A 96 0.71 14.93 17.16
CA TRP A 96 -0.18 14.94 15.98
C TRP A 96 -1.60 14.39 16.19
N GLY A 97 -2.04 14.20 17.44
CA GLY A 97 -3.42 13.78 17.74
C GLY A 97 -3.79 12.42 17.12
N GLY A 98 -2.83 11.49 17.04
CA GLY A 98 -3.01 10.15 16.45
C GLY A 98 -2.95 10.12 14.92
N GLN A 99 -2.59 11.23 14.27
CA GLN A 99 -2.20 11.23 12.85
C GLN A 99 -0.81 10.58 12.67
N PRO A 100 -0.46 10.14 11.45
CA PRO A 100 0.85 9.57 11.15
C PRO A 100 1.99 10.54 11.44
N ASP A 101 3.10 10.00 11.93
CA ASP A 101 4.38 10.72 12.05
C ASP A 101 5.43 10.06 11.16
N ILE A 102 5.82 10.77 10.11
CA ILE A 102 6.92 10.39 9.22
C ILE A 102 8.18 11.24 9.46
N PHE A 103 8.09 12.30 10.27
CA PHE A 103 9.18 13.24 10.51
C PHE A 103 10.17 12.66 11.51
N ASP A 104 9.65 11.94 12.51
CA ASP A 104 10.41 11.28 13.55
C ASP A 104 9.65 10.02 14.02
N PRO A 105 9.58 8.99 13.16
CA PRO A 105 8.79 7.80 13.40
C PRO A 105 9.39 6.95 14.53
N GLU A 106 8.54 6.45 15.43
CA GLU A 106 8.96 5.56 16.54
C GLU A 106 9.52 4.20 16.06
N TYR A 107 9.20 3.82 14.83
CA TYR A 107 9.73 2.65 14.13
C TYR A 107 9.61 2.87 12.62
N GLU A 108 10.52 2.26 11.86
CA GLU A 108 10.50 2.31 10.40
C GLU A 108 10.09 0.96 9.84
N THR A 109 9.02 0.97 9.04
CA THR A 109 8.52 -0.22 8.36
C THR A 109 9.08 -0.33 6.96
N GLU A 110 9.22 -1.58 6.53
CA GLU A 110 9.57 -1.94 5.16
C GLU A 110 8.51 -2.87 4.60
N HIS A 111 8.25 -2.73 3.29
CA HIS A 111 7.12 -3.34 2.61
C HIS A 111 7.56 -4.01 1.31
N LEU A 112 7.00 -5.19 1.03
CA LEU A 112 6.84 -5.67 -0.33
C LEU A 112 5.36 -5.62 -0.67
N LEU A 113 5.03 -5.10 -1.84
CA LEU A 113 3.67 -5.01 -2.37
C LEU A 113 3.62 -5.64 -3.76
N CYS A 114 2.56 -6.38 -4.02
CA CYS A 114 2.26 -6.89 -5.35
C CYS A 114 0.79 -6.64 -5.68
N ILE A 115 0.54 -6.33 -6.95
CA ILE A 115 -0.79 -6.16 -7.51
C ILE A 115 -0.93 -7.10 -8.68
N VAL A 116 -2.00 -7.88 -8.73
CA VAL A 116 -2.35 -8.65 -9.91
C VAL A 116 -3.67 -8.13 -10.45
N ASP A 117 -3.64 -7.61 -11.68
CA ASP A 117 -4.76 -6.95 -12.33
C ASP A 117 -5.37 -7.84 -13.44
N ALA A 118 -6.65 -8.18 -13.27
CA ALA A 118 -7.47 -8.82 -14.28
C ALA A 118 -8.42 -7.79 -14.90
N GLY A 119 -7.83 -6.78 -15.56
CA GLY A 119 -8.53 -5.86 -16.46
C GLY A 119 -9.10 -4.59 -15.83
N THR A 120 -8.70 -4.18 -14.62
CA THR A 120 -9.12 -2.88 -14.07
C THR A 120 -8.25 -1.72 -14.57
N GLU A 121 -6.99 -2.00 -14.91
CA GLU A 121 -5.93 -1.01 -15.14
C GLU A 121 -5.74 -0.04 -13.94
N SER A 122 -6.13 -0.46 -12.74
CA SER A 122 -5.93 0.27 -11.49
C SER A 122 -4.68 -0.26 -10.78
N LEU A 123 -3.53 0.35 -11.07
CA LEU A 123 -2.25 -0.03 -10.44
C LEU A 123 -1.84 0.99 -9.37
N THR A 124 -0.77 0.70 -8.65
CA THR A 124 -0.18 1.63 -7.67
C THR A 124 0.93 2.42 -8.35
N GLU A 125 0.92 3.72 -8.11
CA GLU A 125 1.95 4.66 -8.52
C GLU A 125 2.75 5.11 -7.30
N PHE A 126 4.06 5.13 -7.42
CA PHE A 126 5.01 5.61 -6.41
C PHE A 126 5.65 6.91 -6.88
N LEU A 127 5.91 7.81 -5.93
CA LEU A 127 6.77 8.96 -6.15
C LEU A 127 8.24 8.51 -6.15
N ILE A 128 9.06 9.13 -6.99
CA ILE A 128 10.51 8.90 -7.02
C ILE A 128 11.25 10.15 -6.56
N GLY A 129 12.24 9.93 -5.69
CA GLY A 129 13.20 10.96 -5.32
C GLY A 129 12.82 11.67 -4.03
N ASP A 130 13.34 12.89 -3.89
CA ASP A 130 13.30 13.61 -2.62
C ASP A 130 12.08 14.51 -2.53
N ILE A 131 11.33 14.39 -1.43
CA ILE A 131 10.28 15.33 -1.06
C ILE A 131 10.76 16.14 0.13
N LEU A 132 10.59 17.46 0.03
CA LEU A 132 10.87 18.38 1.12
C LEU A 132 9.57 18.78 1.79
N PHE A 133 9.41 18.38 3.04
CA PHE A 133 8.31 18.83 3.88
C PHE A 133 8.77 19.79 4.97
N ASN A 134 7.89 20.73 5.30
CA ASN A 134 8.07 21.58 6.46
C ASN A 134 7.12 21.09 7.57
N GLU A 135 7.66 20.41 8.58
CA GLU A 135 6.91 19.85 9.71
C GLU A 135 5.96 20.89 10.33
N TYR A 136 6.44 22.12 10.56
CA TYR A 136 5.64 23.22 11.11
C TYR A 136 4.37 23.49 10.30
N ALA A 137 4.43 23.32 8.98
CA ALA A 137 3.30 23.57 8.11
C ALA A 137 2.22 22.48 8.22
N PHE A 138 2.60 21.25 8.57
CA PHE A 138 1.65 20.18 8.90
C PHE A 138 1.04 20.38 10.29
N VAL A 139 1.84 20.80 11.29
CA VAL A 139 1.31 21.16 12.62
C VAL A 139 0.24 22.23 12.51
N LYS A 140 0.49 23.29 11.73
CA LYS A 140 -0.49 24.36 11.48
C LYS A 140 -1.73 23.90 10.72
N ALA A 141 -1.61 22.91 9.85
CA ALA A 141 -2.75 22.32 9.16
C ALA A 141 -3.62 21.50 10.13
N LEU A 142 -2.99 20.71 10.99
CA LEU A 142 -3.67 19.91 12.00
C LEU A 142 -4.42 20.78 13.03
N GLU A 143 -3.82 21.88 13.49
CA GLU A 143 -4.49 22.86 14.37
C GLU A 143 -5.76 23.45 13.75
N LYS A 144 -5.87 23.47 12.42
CA LYS A 144 -7.05 23.90 11.67
C LYS A 144 -8.03 22.75 11.39
N GLY A 145 -7.78 21.56 11.94
CA GLY A 145 -8.59 20.36 11.74
C GLY A 145 -8.35 19.64 10.41
N GLN A 146 -7.22 19.89 9.73
CA GLN A 146 -6.88 19.16 8.50
C GLN A 146 -6.26 17.79 8.81
N ASN A 147 -6.58 16.81 7.98
CA ASN A 147 -5.96 15.49 7.99
C ASN A 147 -4.53 15.55 7.42
N PHE A 148 -3.61 14.77 8.00
CA PHE A 148 -2.20 14.73 7.62
C PHE A 148 -1.96 14.40 6.14
N TYR A 149 -2.51 13.29 5.65
CA TYR A 149 -2.30 12.88 4.26
C TYR A 149 -3.02 13.77 3.27
N LYS A 150 -4.16 14.37 3.65
CA LYS A 150 -4.77 15.42 2.82
C LYS A 150 -3.83 16.63 2.66
N THR A 151 -3.17 17.06 3.73
CA THR A 151 -2.15 18.11 3.66
C THR A 151 -0.93 17.67 2.84
N ALA A 152 -0.49 16.43 2.98
CA ALA A 152 0.62 15.89 2.19
C ALA A 152 0.30 15.84 0.69
N ASP A 153 -0.86 15.30 0.34
CA ASP A 153 -1.33 15.17 -1.03
C ASP A 153 -1.40 16.53 -1.74
N GLN A 154 -1.97 17.54 -1.08
CA GLN A 154 -2.00 18.91 -1.60
C GLN A 154 -0.60 19.49 -1.85
N ARG A 155 0.37 19.15 -0.99
CA ARG A 155 1.75 19.63 -1.11
C ARG A 155 2.51 18.91 -2.21
N ILE A 156 2.35 17.59 -2.31
CA ILE A 156 2.98 16.80 -3.37
C ILE A 156 2.42 17.25 -4.72
N CYS A 157 1.08 17.36 -4.85
CA CYS A 157 0.43 17.78 -6.08
C CYS A 157 0.67 19.25 -6.47
N ALA A 158 1.19 20.09 -5.56
CA ALA A 158 1.56 21.47 -5.88
C ALA A 158 2.83 21.58 -6.73
N HIS A 159 3.54 20.48 -6.94
CA HIS A 159 4.77 20.40 -7.71
C HIS A 159 4.67 19.28 -8.75
N GLU A 160 5.40 19.42 -9.85
CA GLU A 160 5.66 18.28 -10.74
C GLU A 160 6.63 17.35 -10.02
N ASN A 161 6.32 16.05 -10.03
CA ASN A 161 7.15 15.03 -9.41
C ASN A 161 7.29 13.86 -10.37
N ASP A 162 8.45 13.21 -10.34
CA ASP A 162 8.65 11.97 -11.06
C ASP A 162 7.92 10.83 -10.36
N THR A 163 7.26 9.99 -11.15
CA THR A 163 6.53 8.83 -10.64
C THR A 163 6.89 7.58 -11.41
N ILE A 164 6.66 6.43 -10.77
CA ILE A 164 6.75 5.12 -11.40
C ILE A 164 5.53 4.29 -11.04
N GLN A 165 4.94 3.65 -12.05
CA GLN A 165 3.81 2.77 -11.86
C GLN A 165 4.29 1.31 -11.83
N VAL A 166 3.85 0.58 -10.80
CA VAL A 166 4.16 -0.86 -10.66
C VAL A 166 3.35 -1.64 -11.69
N ALA A 167 4.00 -2.53 -12.44
CA ALA A 167 3.31 -3.41 -13.38
C ALA A 167 2.54 -4.52 -12.64
N SER A 168 1.49 -5.07 -13.28
CA SER A 168 0.79 -6.23 -12.72
C SER A 168 1.74 -7.43 -12.54
N GLY A 169 1.77 -7.98 -11.33
CA GLY A 169 2.59 -9.12 -10.93
C GLY A 169 4.01 -8.77 -10.53
N GLN A 170 4.40 -7.49 -10.58
CA GLN A 170 5.71 -6.99 -10.16
C GLN A 170 5.71 -6.68 -8.66
N LEU A 171 6.80 -7.00 -7.96
CA LEU A 171 6.95 -6.60 -6.56
C LEU A 171 7.56 -5.20 -6.47
N ALA A 172 6.97 -4.36 -5.62
CA ALA A 172 7.54 -3.10 -5.18
C ALA A 172 8.06 -3.24 -3.75
N GLU A 173 9.35 -2.97 -3.56
CA GLU A 173 10.02 -2.87 -2.26
C GLU A 173 10.19 -1.41 -1.87
N PHE A 174 9.67 -1.03 -0.71
CA PHE A 174 9.63 0.37 -0.24
C PHE A 174 9.52 0.45 1.28
N ASN A 175 9.60 1.66 1.85
CA ASN A 175 9.53 1.86 3.31
C ASN A 175 8.50 2.93 3.70
N VAL A 176 8.43 3.23 4.99
CA VAL A 176 7.51 4.22 5.58
C VAL A 176 7.61 5.64 4.98
N HIS A 177 8.71 5.97 4.31
CA HIS A 177 8.91 7.28 3.66
C HIS A 177 8.55 7.29 2.17
N SER A 178 8.17 6.14 1.61
CA SER A 178 7.84 6.00 0.19
C SER A 178 6.38 6.32 -0.08
N TRP A 179 6.17 7.44 -0.76
CA TRP A 179 4.84 7.96 -1.09
C TRP A 179 4.26 7.24 -2.28
N HIS A 180 3.02 6.81 -2.14
CA HIS A 180 2.32 6.09 -3.20
C HIS A 180 0.81 6.34 -3.16
N ARG A 181 0.13 5.94 -4.24
CA ARG A 181 -1.33 6.04 -4.36
C ARG A 181 -1.88 4.97 -5.30
N GLY A 182 -3.13 4.58 -5.08
CA GLY A 182 -3.88 3.79 -6.04
C GLY A 182 -4.47 4.68 -7.15
N GLN A 183 -4.34 4.24 -8.40
CA GLN A 183 -4.97 4.91 -9.54
C GLN A 183 -6.44 4.48 -9.69
N PRO A 184 -7.34 5.33 -10.20
CA PRO A 184 -8.71 4.92 -10.48
C PRO A 184 -8.73 3.84 -11.57
N ALA A 185 -9.66 2.89 -11.46
CA ALA A 185 -9.85 1.90 -12.51
C ALA A 185 -10.30 2.57 -13.81
N LYS A 186 -9.78 2.11 -14.94
CA LYS A 186 -10.17 2.57 -16.29
C LYS A 186 -11.21 1.67 -16.92
N ALA A 187 -11.24 0.41 -16.50
CA ALA A 187 -12.14 -0.61 -17.00
C ALA A 187 -12.75 -1.43 -15.86
N ARG A 188 -13.80 -2.19 -16.20
CA ARG A 188 -14.41 -3.15 -15.27
C ARG A 188 -13.51 -4.38 -15.16
N GLY A 189 -13.13 -4.74 -13.94
CA GLY A 189 -12.30 -5.91 -13.72
C GLY A 189 -12.15 -6.29 -12.26
N PHE A 190 -11.21 -7.19 -12.00
CA PHE A 190 -10.79 -7.56 -10.65
C PHE A 190 -9.32 -7.23 -10.45
N ARG A 191 -8.98 -6.80 -9.24
CA ARG A 191 -7.60 -6.57 -8.82
C ARG A 191 -7.36 -7.26 -7.50
N TRP A 192 -6.27 -8.03 -7.41
CA TRP A 192 -5.73 -8.55 -6.18
C TRP A 192 -4.59 -7.67 -5.69
N PHE A 193 -4.55 -7.42 -4.39
CA PHE A 193 -3.53 -6.67 -3.68
C PHE A 193 -3.00 -7.55 -2.55
N ILE A 194 -1.69 -7.58 -2.39
CA ILE A 194 -1.05 -8.13 -1.20
C ILE A 194 0.10 -7.24 -0.78
N ARG A 195 0.30 -7.12 0.54
CA ARG A 195 1.45 -6.47 1.14
C ARG A 195 1.95 -7.31 2.30
N ILE A 196 3.26 -7.45 2.39
CA ILE A 196 3.96 -7.92 3.58
C ILE A 196 4.73 -6.76 4.18
N THR A 197 4.63 -6.58 5.49
CA THR A 197 5.31 -5.54 6.24
C THR A 197 6.20 -6.18 7.29
N ARG A 198 7.46 -5.74 7.39
CA ARG A 198 8.36 -6.07 8.50
C ARG A 198 8.60 -4.85 9.39
N ASN A 199 9.03 -5.10 10.62
CA ASN A 199 9.23 -4.10 11.69
C ASN A 199 7.96 -3.36 12.15
N SER A 200 6.77 -3.85 11.76
CA SER A 200 5.51 -3.32 12.28
C SER A 200 5.36 -3.61 13.77
N ARG A 201 4.77 -2.67 14.50
CA ARG A 201 4.34 -2.89 15.89
C ARG A 201 2.90 -3.35 16.02
N HIS A 202 2.22 -3.58 14.90
CA HIS A 202 0.89 -4.15 14.94
C HIS A 202 0.91 -5.61 15.37
N LYS A 203 -0.11 -5.99 16.13
CA LYS A 203 -0.31 -7.37 16.57
C LYS A 203 -0.74 -8.23 15.37
N VAL A 204 -0.17 -9.44 15.29
CA VAL A 204 -0.65 -10.50 14.39
C VAL A 204 -2.06 -10.94 14.81
N GLU A 205 -2.97 -11.01 13.85
CA GLU A 205 -4.36 -11.42 14.08
C GLU A 205 -4.72 -12.75 13.40
N ASN A 206 -4.03 -13.14 12.32
CA ASN A 206 -4.31 -14.38 11.58
C ASN A 206 -5.79 -14.52 11.17
N GLU A 207 -6.36 -13.44 10.63
CA GLU A 207 -7.77 -13.38 10.26
C GLU A 207 -7.97 -13.53 8.75
N ILE A 208 -9.00 -14.28 8.33
CA ILE A 208 -9.52 -14.27 6.97
C ILE A 208 -10.81 -13.46 6.96
N ARG A 209 -10.81 -12.36 6.22
CA ARG A 209 -11.97 -11.47 6.10
C ARG A 209 -12.80 -11.80 4.88
N SER A 210 -14.12 -11.64 5.04
CA SER A 210 -15.09 -11.63 3.94
C SER A 210 -15.50 -10.21 3.53
N ASN A 211 -15.18 -9.21 4.34
CA ASN A 211 -15.55 -7.81 4.12
C ASN A 211 -14.29 -6.94 3.97
N ALA A 212 -13.99 -6.52 2.73
CA ALA A 212 -13.10 -5.40 2.49
C ALA A 212 -13.62 -4.66 1.25
N GLN A 213 -14.49 -3.66 1.45
CA GLN A 213 -14.93 -2.80 0.37
C GLN A 213 -14.76 -1.35 0.79
N VAL A 214 -13.92 -0.64 0.05
CA VAL A 214 -13.89 0.82 0.02
C VAL A 214 -13.99 1.19 -1.46
N TYR A 215 -15.19 1.52 -1.93
CA TYR A 215 -15.41 2.05 -3.28
C TYR A 215 -15.68 3.54 -3.17
N ILE A 216 -14.61 4.32 -3.32
CA ILE A 216 -14.70 5.78 -3.34
C ILE A 216 -14.55 6.21 -4.80
N THR A 217 -15.47 7.06 -5.27
CA THR A 217 -15.42 7.66 -6.62
C THR A 217 -14.93 9.10 -6.60
N ASP A 218 -14.70 9.67 -5.42
CA ASP A 218 -14.32 11.06 -5.22
C ASP A 218 -12.86 11.13 -4.73
N SER A 219 -11.99 11.73 -5.54
CA SER A 219 -10.57 11.89 -5.20
C SER A 219 -10.32 12.95 -4.12
N SER A 220 -11.31 13.77 -3.76
CA SER A 220 -11.15 14.89 -2.82
C SER A 220 -11.10 14.49 -1.34
N TYR A 221 -11.39 13.22 -1.03
CA TYR A 221 -11.35 12.69 0.33
C TYR A 221 -9.94 12.82 0.95
N GLY A 222 -8.87 12.44 0.22
CA GLY A 222 -7.53 12.26 0.80
C GLY A 222 -7.48 11.09 1.79
N TRP A 223 -6.30 10.50 2.03
CA TRP A 223 -6.14 9.33 2.91
C TRP A 223 -6.39 9.62 4.40
#